data_AF-A0A933MDT6-F1
#
_entry.id   AF-A0A933MDT6-F1
#
_cell.length_a   1.000
_cell.length_b   1.000
_cell.length_c   1.000
_cell.angle_alpha   90.00
_cell.angle_beta   90.00
_cell.angle_gamma   90.00
#
_symmetry.space_group_name_H-M   'P 1'
#
loop_
_entity.id
_entity.type
_entity.pdbx_description
1 polymer ?
#
loop_
_entity_poly.entity_id
_entity_poly.type
_entity_poly.pdbx_seq_one_letter_code
_entity_poly.pdbx_strand_id
1 'polypeptide(L)'
;MASPHGKYSRSVSDRELLETMSRYAEFVGEIVEGSGGRVVKFIGDAALIVYPESLADAGVRALRELKERGDAWLVERRIPCGHVIKAHFGPVVSTRLGTRADKRFDVYGQTVMVAAVTKSNGLAITPQAFRKLAPQTRRLFKKHTPPVTYISAEERHRG
;
A
#
# COMPACT_ATOMS: atom_id res chain seq x y z
N MET A 1 -16.85 -8.09 -11.98
CA MET A 1 -16.75 -8.79 -10.68
C MET A 1 -16.58 -7.76 -9.58
N ALA A 2 -17.38 -7.79 -8.51
CA ALA A 2 -17.10 -6.94 -7.35
C ALA A 2 -15.78 -7.37 -6.70
N SER A 3 -14.91 -6.41 -6.41
CA SER A 3 -13.69 -6.62 -5.62
C SER A 3 -14.04 -7.35 -4.31
N PRO A 4 -13.22 -8.30 -3.81
CA PRO A 4 -13.52 -9.08 -2.59
C PRO A 4 -13.94 -8.20 -1.40
N HIS A 5 -13.34 -7.02 -1.27
CA HIS A 5 -13.66 -6.00 -0.26
C HIS A 5 -15.13 -5.53 -0.34
N GLY A 6 -15.64 -5.29 -1.54
CA GLY A 6 -17.04 -4.86 -1.76
C GLY A 6 -18.07 -5.98 -1.56
N LYS A 7 -17.64 -7.25 -1.48
CA LYS A 7 -18.53 -8.34 -1.07
C LYS A 7 -18.68 -8.38 0.45
N TYR A 8 -17.58 -8.22 1.18
CA TYR A 8 -17.59 -8.20 2.64
C TYR A 8 -18.42 -7.04 3.20
N SER A 9 -18.23 -5.82 2.68
CA SER A 9 -18.98 -4.64 3.15
C SER A 9 -20.49 -4.73 2.95
N ARG A 10 -20.97 -5.56 2.01
CA ARG A 10 -22.41 -5.81 1.81
C ARG A 10 -22.97 -6.95 2.67
N SER A 11 -22.10 -7.70 3.34
CA SER A 11 -22.47 -8.87 4.15
C SER A 11 -22.49 -8.60 5.66
N VAL A 12 -22.04 -7.42 6.08
CA VAL A 12 -21.99 -7.00 7.50
C VAL A 12 -22.69 -5.66 7.66
N SER A 13 -23.06 -5.31 8.89
CA SER A 13 -23.57 -3.98 9.19
C SER A 13 -22.47 -2.92 9.10
N ASP A 14 -22.85 -1.65 8.90
CA ASP A 14 -21.91 -0.53 8.90
C ASP A 14 -21.13 -0.41 10.22
N ARG A 15 -21.75 -0.80 11.35
CA ARG A 15 -21.12 -0.80 12.66
C ARG A 15 -20.02 -1.86 12.76
N GLU A 16 -20.31 -3.09 12.33
CA GLU A 16 -19.31 -4.16 12.30
C GLU A 16 -18.17 -3.85 11.34
N LEU A 17 -18.48 -3.22 10.20
CA LEU A 17 -17.49 -2.75 9.25
C LEU A 17 -16.60 -1.68 9.89
N LEU A 18 -17.17 -0.68 10.56
CA LEU A 18 -16.43 0.37 11.25
C LEU A 18 -15.54 -0.20 12.36
N GLU A 19 -16.04 -1.12 13.18
CA GLU A 19 -15.25 -1.77 14.24
C GLU A 19 -14.08 -2.55 13.65
N THR A 20 -14.32 -3.28 12.55
CA THR A 20 -13.28 -4.01 11.82
C THR A 20 -12.22 -3.06 11.27
N MET A 21 -12.65 -1.96 10.62
CA MET A 21 -11.73 -0.97 10.05
C MET A 21 -10.95 -0.20 11.12
N SER A 22 -11.56 0.07 12.28
CA SER A 22 -10.87 0.73 13.41
C SER A 22 -9.75 -0.14 13.96
N ARG A 23 -10.03 -1.43 14.20
CA ARG A 23 -9.00 -2.40 14.65
C ARG A 23 -7.92 -2.61 13.59
N TYR A 24 -8.31 -2.63 12.31
CA TYR A 24 -7.36 -2.73 11.21
C TYR A 24 -6.44 -1.51 11.15
N ALA A 25 -6.98 -0.30 11.35
CA ALA A 25 -6.18 0.92 11.36
C ALA A 25 -5.14 0.93 12.49
N GLU A 26 -5.53 0.49 13.69
CA GLU A 26 -4.62 0.33 14.83
C GLU A 26 -3.53 -0.71 14.54
N PHE A 27 -3.91 -1.86 13.98
CA PHE A 27 -2.97 -2.93 13.58
C PHE A 27 -1.95 -2.46 12.54
N VAL A 28 -2.39 -1.71 11.52
CA VAL A 28 -1.49 -1.10 10.53
C VAL A 28 -0.57 -0.09 11.22
N GLY A 29 -1.11 0.75 12.09
CA GLY A 29 -0.36 1.75 12.87
C GLY A 29 0.75 1.11 13.69
N GLU A 30 0.46 0.07 14.45
CA GLU A 30 1.42 -0.66 15.29
C GLU A 30 2.66 -1.10 14.48
N ILE A 31 2.45 -1.77 13.34
CA ILE A 31 3.54 -2.28 12.50
C ILE A 31 4.31 -1.15 11.81
N VAL A 32 3.58 -0.19 11.24
CA VAL A 32 4.17 0.87 10.42
C VAL A 32 4.93 1.87 11.27
N GLU A 33 4.31 2.35 12.35
CA GLU A 33 4.90 3.36 13.22
C GLU A 33 5.99 2.75 14.11
N GLY A 34 5.81 1.50 14.56
CA GLY A 34 6.82 0.74 15.29
C GLY A 34 8.12 0.49 14.51
N SER A 35 8.07 0.57 13.18
CA SER A 35 9.25 0.47 12.29
C SER A 35 9.77 1.83 11.79
N GLY A 36 9.26 2.94 12.36
CA GLY A 36 9.67 4.31 12.04
C GLY A 36 9.01 4.89 10.79
N GLY A 37 7.98 4.22 10.26
CA GLY A 37 7.12 4.75 9.21
C GLY A 37 6.05 5.69 9.75
N ARG A 38 5.22 6.20 8.85
CA ARG A 38 4.03 6.99 9.18
C ARG A 38 2.85 6.54 8.34
N VAL A 39 1.72 6.28 9.00
CA VAL A 39 0.42 6.20 8.33
C VAL A 39 -0.07 7.64 8.11
N VAL A 40 -0.12 8.07 6.85
CA VAL A 40 -0.50 9.45 6.48
C VAL A 40 -2.01 9.63 6.60
N LYS A 41 -2.75 8.73 5.97
CA LYS A 41 -4.22 8.73 5.96
C LYS A 41 -4.75 7.40 5.44
N PHE A 42 -6.01 7.13 5.78
CA PHE A 42 -6.81 6.10 5.13
C PHE A 42 -7.73 6.74 4.07
N ILE A 43 -7.93 6.04 2.96
CA ILE A 43 -8.89 6.39 1.91
C ILE A 43 -9.74 5.13 1.69
N GLY A 44 -10.92 5.08 2.32
CA GLY A 44 -11.66 3.84 2.43
C GLY A 44 -10.87 2.81 3.24
N ASP A 45 -10.61 1.65 2.64
CA ASP A 45 -9.83 0.55 3.21
C ASP A 45 -8.33 0.60 2.87
N ALA A 46 -7.90 1.57 2.06
CA ALA A 46 -6.50 1.74 1.70
C ALA A 46 -5.76 2.68 2.67
N ALA A 47 -4.56 2.29 3.10
CA ALA A 47 -3.66 3.14 3.86
C ALA A 47 -2.59 3.77 2.96
N LEU A 48 -2.39 5.08 3.06
CA LEU A 48 -1.20 5.75 2.53
C LEU A 48 -0.12 5.76 3.60
N ILE A 49 0.99 5.08 3.33
CA ILE A 49 2.11 4.90 4.27
C ILE A 49 3.37 5.50 3.65
N VAL A 50 4.20 6.14 4.48
CA VAL A 50 5.50 6.69 4.07
C VAL A 50 6.61 6.28 5.03
N TYR A 51 7.81 6.13 4.49
CA TYR A 51 9.05 5.95 5.24
C TYR A 51 10.10 6.97 4.76
N PRO A 52 10.94 7.50 5.65
CA PRO A 52 12.11 8.27 5.22
C PRO A 52 13.11 7.36 4.49
N GLU A 53 13.96 7.96 3.65
CA GLU A 53 14.93 7.21 2.85
C GLU A 53 15.87 6.33 3.68
N SER A 54 16.32 6.83 4.83
CA SER A 54 17.19 6.10 5.76
C SER A 54 16.56 4.81 6.29
N LEU A 55 15.23 4.68 6.22
CA LEU A 55 14.47 3.52 6.67
C LEU A 55 13.83 2.74 5.51
N ALA A 56 14.22 2.98 4.25
CA ALA A 56 13.60 2.31 3.10
C ALA A 56 13.61 0.77 3.20
N ASP A 57 14.74 0.21 3.63
CA ASP A 57 14.91 -1.24 3.81
C ASP A 57 14.08 -1.79 4.98
N ALA A 58 14.06 -1.08 6.13
CA ALA A 58 13.22 -1.43 7.27
C ALA A 58 11.73 -1.34 6.94
N GLY A 59 11.33 -0.29 6.23
CA GLY A 59 9.94 -0.09 5.80
C GLY A 59 9.46 -1.18 4.86
N VAL A 60 10.28 -1.65 3.92
CA VAL A 60 9.89 -2.79 3.06
C VAL A 60 9.77 -4.10 3.86
N ARG A 61 10.59 -4.32 4.90
CA ARG A 61 10.40 -5.46 5.80
C ARG A 61 9.10 -5.34 6.61
N ALA A 62 8.79 -4.15 7.13
CA ALA A 62 7.55 -3.90 7.85
C ALA A 62 6.31 -4.07 6.95
N LEU A 63 6.38 -3.65 5.68
CA LEU A 63 5.30 -3.90 4.70
C LEU A 63 5.13 -5.39 4.39
N ARG A 64 6.22 -6.17 4.39
CA ARG A 64 6.14 -7.63 4.27
C ARG A 64 5.50 -8.26 5.50
N GLU A 65 5.90 -7.84 6.69
CA GLU A 65 5.29 -8.26 7.94
C GLU A 65 3.79 -7.91 7.98
N LEU A 66 3.43 -6.67 7.59
CA LEU A 66 2.04 -6.24 7.48
C LEU A 66 1.24 -7.14 6.55
N LYS A 67 1.81 -7.56 5.41
CA LYS A 67 1.15 -8.52 4.53
C LYS A 67 0.95 -9.87 5.22
N GLU A 68 2.01 -10.43 5.81
CA GLU A 68 1.98 -11.77 6.40
C GLU A 68 1.05 -11.84 7.62
N ARG A 69 1.24 -10.95 8.60
CA ARG A 69 0.40 -10.86 9.80
C ARG A 69 -1.02 -10.39 9.45
N GLY A 70 -1.16 -9.45 8.52
CA GLY A 70 -2.45 -8.91 8.11
C GLY A 70 -3.31 -9.93 7.38
N ASP A 71 -2.73 -10.69 6.44
CA ASP A 71 -3.46 -11.76 5.75
C ASP A 71 -3.90 -12.84 6.75
N ALA A 72 -3.05 -13.19 7.73
CA ALA A 72 -3.43 -14.10 8.82
C ALA A 72 -4.56 -13.53 9.69
N TRP A 73 -4.50 -12.24 10.04
CA TRP A 73 -5.53 -11.54 10.82
C TRP A 73 -6.90 -11.55 10.14
N LEU A 74 -6.93 -11.40 8.81
CA LEU A 74 -8.14 -11.48 7.99
C LEU A 74 -8.71 -12.90 7.95
N VAL A 75 -7.84 -13.90 7.77
CA VAL A 75 -8.23 -15.32 7.75
C VAL A 75 -8.85 -15.75 9.09
N GLU A 76 -8.23 -15.39 10.22
CA GLU A 76 -8.74 -15.67 11.57
C GLU A 76 -10.16 -15.12 11.76
N ARG A 77 -10.45 -13.95 11.18
CA ARG A 77 -11.75 -13.28 11.24
C ARG A 77 -12.71 -13.70 10.13
N ARG A 78 -12.33 -14.67 9.29
CA ARG A 78 -13.10 -15.16 8.14
C ARG A 78 -13.51 -14.05 7.17
N ILE A 79 -12.67 -13.01 7.04
CA ILE A 79 -12.90 -11.92 6.10
C ILE A 79 -12.31 -12.35 4.75
N PRO A 80 -13.11 -12.48 3.67
CA PRO A 80 -12.68 -13.07 2.41
C PRO A 80 -11.90 -12.06 1.54
N CYS A 81 -10.86 -11.45 2.09
CA CYS A 81 -9.99 -10.52 1.40
C CYS A 81 -8.51 -10.73 1.80
N GLY A 82 -7.60 -10.07 1.10
CA GLY A 82 -6.17 -10.09 1.39
C GLY A 82 -5.53 -8.76 1.05
N HIS A 83 -4.38 -8.49 1.66
CA HIS A 83 -3.67 -7.23 1.48
C HIS A 83 -2.98 -7.17 0.12
N VAL A 84 -3.26 -6.09 -0.61
CA VAL A 84 -2.46 -5.65 -1.75
C VAL A 84 -1.61 -4.48 -1.31
N ILE A 85 -0.29 -4.68 -1.27
CA ILE A 85 0.67 -3.68 -0.81
C ILE A 85 1.60 -3.32 -1.96
N LYS A 86 1.79 -2.02 -2.18
CA LYS A 86 2.56 -1.49 -3.29
C LYS A 86 3.52 -0.43 -2.76
N ALA A 87 4.81 -0.59 -3.05
CA ALA A 87 5.82 0.37 -2.64
C ALA A 87 6.65 0.90 -3.82
N HIS A 88 6.80 2.22 -3.83
CA HIS A 88 7.70 2.93 -4.73
C HIS A 88 8.63 3.82 -3.93
N PHE A 89 9.76 4.20 -4.54
CA PHE A 89 10.76 5.06 -3.92
C PHE A 89 11.07 6.22 -4.87
N GLY A 90 11.04 7.43 -4.33
CA GLY A 90 11.36 8.66 -5.05
C GLY A 90 11.04 9.90 -4.21
N PRO A 91 11.34 11.09 -4.72
CA PRO A 91 11.07 12.34 -4.02
C PRO A 91 9.56 12.60 -3.88
N VAL A 92 9.18 13.13 -2.73
CA VAL A 92 7.83 13.64 -2.45
C VAL A 92 7.91 15.00 -1.79
N VAL A 93 6.85 15.79 -1.91
CA VAL A 93 6.68 17.00 -1.11
C VAL A 93 5.84 16.64 0.10
N SER A 94 6.40 16.80 1.30
CA SER A 94 5.64 16.71 2.54
C SER A 94 5.07 18.08 2.91
N THR A 95 3.81 18.12 3.32
CA THR A 95 3.11 19.38 3.59
C THR A 95 2.01 19.20 4.63
N ARG A 96 1.36 20.31 5.01
CA ARG A 96 0.06 20.25 5.67
C ARG A 96 -1.04 20.60 4.66
N LEU A 97 -1.83 19.60 4.26
CA LEU A 97 -2.90 19.72 3.28
C LEU A 97 -4.27 19.67 3.97
N GLY A 98 -5.28 20.32 3.37
CA GLY A 98 -6.64 20.38 3.89
C GLY A 98 -7.26 21.77 3.74
N THR A 99 -8.39 22.01 4.41
CA THR A 99 -9.08 23.29 4.38
C THR A 99 -8.32 24.34 5.21
N ARG A 100 -8.82 25.59 5.26
CA ARG A 100 -8.22 26.61 6.13
C ARG A 100 -8.28 26.22 7.62
N ALA A 101 -9.34 25.52 8.05
CA ALA A 101 -9.58 25.17 9.44
C ALA A 101 -8.98 23.82 9.86
N ASP A 102 -8.77 22.89 8.92
CA ASP A 102 -8.21 21.57 9.20
C ASP A 102 -7.11 21.24 8.20
N LYS A 103 -5.86 21.37 8.67
CA LYS A 103 -4.63 21.08 7.93
C LYS A 103 -3.95 19.88 8.56
N ARG A 104 -3.80 18.79 7.83
CA ARG A 104 -3.16 17.54 8.29
C ARG A 104 -1.90 17.25 7.48
N PHE A 105 -0.98 16.51 8.08
CA PHE A 105 0.21 16.05 7.36
C PHE A 105 -0.22 15.24 6.12
N ASP A 106 0.40 15.53 4.98
CA ASP A 106 0.15 14.82 3.73
C ASP A 106 1.43 14.80 2.88
N VAL A 107 1.42 13.95 1.85
CA VAL A 107 2.49 13.87 0.86
C VAL A 107 1.94 13.98 -0.56
N TYR A 108 2.67 14.67 -1.42
CA TYR A 108 2.28 14.90 -2.81
C TYR A 108 3.45 14.65 -3.77
N GLY A 109 3.12 14.31 -5.01
CA GLY A 109 4.09 14.15 -6.10
C GLY A 109 3.90 12.88 -6.91
N GLN A 110 4.59 12.80 -8.05
CA GLN A 110 4.51 11.68 -8.98
C GLN A 110 4.87 10.34 -8.32
N THR A 111 5.79 10.33 -7.36
CA THR A 111 6.15 9.11 -6.60
C THR A 111 4.96 8.50 -5.86
N VAL A 112 4.08 9.32 -5.29
CA VAL A 112 2.85 8.82 -4.62
C VAL A 112 1.92 8.18 -5.65
N MET A 113 1.75 8.83 -6.80
CA MET A 113 0.91 8.30 -7.89
C MET A 113 1.46 6.96 -8.41
N VAL A 114 2.77 6.84 -8.65
CA VAL A 114 3.39 5.58 -9.11
C VAL A 114 3.12 4.44 -8.12
N ALA A 115 3.25 4.68 -6.81
CA ALA A 115 2.89 3.69 -5.79
C ALA A 115 1.40 3.29 -5.88
N ALA A 116 0.52 4.29 -6.02
CA ALA A 116 -0.93 4.07 -6.09
C ALA A 116 -1.37 3.27 -7.33
N VAL A 117 -0.77 3.51 -8.51
CA VAL A 117 -1.19 2.86 -9.77
C VAL A 117 -0.40 1.60 -10.12
N THR A 118 0.65 1.26 -9.35
CA THR A 118 1.39 0.00 -9.54
C THR A 118 0.42 -1.18 -9.50
N LYS A 119 0.54 -2.12 -10.45
CA LYS A 119 -0.33 -3.31 -10.48
C LYS A 119 0.25 -4.42 -9.59
N SER A 120 -0.59 -5.04 -8.77
CA SER A 120 -0.22 -6.15 -7.88
C SER A 120 -1.47 -6.89 -7.39
N ASN A 121 -1.32 -8.19 -7.11
CA ASN A 121 -2.31 -9.01 -6.40
C ASN A 121 -1.83 -9.39 -4.98
N GLY A 122 -0.73 -8.79 -4.51
CA GLY A 122 -0.10 -9.06 -3.22
C GLY A 122 0.87 -7.95 -2.85
N LEU A 123 2.06 -8.28 -2.33
CA LEU A 123 3.13 -7.31 -2.11
C LEU A 123 3.97 -7.15 -3.38
N ALA A 124 4.03 -5.92 -3.91
CA ALA A 124 4.91 -5.56 -5.01
C ALA A 124 5.72 -4.30 -4.67
N ILE A 125 6.98 -4.32 -5.07
CA ILE A 125 7.86 -3.15 -4.98
C ILE A 125 8.45 -2.84 -6.36
N THR A 126 8.56 -1.56 -6.68
CA THR A 126 9.19 -1.11 -7.93
C THR A 126 10.70 -1.30 -7.90
N PRO A 127 11.39 -1.30 -9.07
CA PRO A 127 12.86 -1.34 -9.12
C PRO A 127 13.55 -0.24 -8.32
N GLN A 128 12.95 0.96 -8.25
CA GLN A 128 13.46 2.09 -7.47
C GLN A 128 13.52 1.75 -5.98
N ALA A 129 12.44 1.16 -5.44
CA ALA A 129 12.39 0.71 -4.06
C ALA A 129 13.34 -0.47 -3.82
N PHE A 130 13.37 -1.46 -4.73
CA PHE A 130 14.27 -2.61 -4.63
C PHE A 130 15.75 -2.22 -4.54
N ARG A 131 16.18 -1.18 -5.28
CA ARG A 131 17.56 -0.68 -5.24
C ARG A 131 17.97 -0.11 -3.88
N LYS A 132 17.02 0.29 -3.03
CA LYS A 132 17.28 0.81 -1.68
C LYS A 132 17.39 -0.28 -0.61
N LEU A 133 17.13 -1.54 -0.97
CA LEU A 133 17.17 -2.65 -0.04
C LEU A 133 18.59 -3.15 0.23
N ALA A 134 18.82 -3.61 1.46
CA ALA A 134 20.01 -4.35 1.83
C ALA A 134 20.06 -5.72 1.12
N PRO A 135 21.25 -6.32 0.94
CA PRO A 135 21.40 -7.60 0.24
C PRO A 135 20.52 -8.73 0.79
N GLN A 136 20.35 -8.82 2.12
CA GLN A 136 19.52 -9.86 2.72
C GLN A 136 18.03 -9.67 2.37
N THR A 137 17.53 -8.44 2.45
CA THR A 137 16.14 -8.11 2.09
C THR A 137 15.87 -8.33 0.61
N ARG A 138 16.83 -8.02 -0.29
CA ARG A 138 16.70 -8.27 -1.74
C ARG A 138 16.42 -9.74 -2.06
N ARG A 139 17.00 -10.68 -1.31
CA ARG A 139 16.79 -12.13 -1.50
C ARG A 139 15.34 -12.58 -1.22
N LEU A 140 14.55 -11.76 -0.53
CA LEU A 140 13.14 -12.03 -0.27
C LEU A 140 12.23 -11.71 -1.47
N PHE A 141 12.77 -11.06 -2.51
CA PHE A 141 12.03 -10.68 -3.71
C PHE A 141 12.58 -11.37 -4.94
N LYS A 142 11.68 -11.85 -5.79
CA LYS A 142 12.00 -12.32 -7.14
C LYS A 142 11.50 -11.32 -8.17
N LYS A 143 12.26 -11.14 -9.26
CA LYS A 143 11.83 -10.31 -10.39
C LYS A 143 10.55 -10.91 -10.97
N HIS A 144 9.48 -10.12 -11.05
CA HIS A 144 8.25 -10.48 -11.73
C HIS A 144 7.97 -9.43 -12.81
N THR A 145 7.85 -9.88 -14.06
CA THR A 145 7.64 -8.98 -15.21
C THR A 145 6.45 -9.49 -16.02
N PRO A 146 5.21 -9.02 -15.76
CA PRO A 146 4.07 -9.31 -16.64
C PRO A 146 3.48 -8.05 -17.33
N PRO A 147 2.92 -8.21 -18.54
CA PRO A 147 3.61 -8.18 -19.83
C PRO A 147 3.90 -6.75 -20.32
N VAL A 148 4.99 -6.60 -21.10
CA VAL A 148 5.15 -5.46 -22.00
C VAL A 148 4.11 -5.60 -23.10
N THR A 149 3.25 -4.59 -23.27
CA THR A 149 2.31 -4.53 -24.39
C THR A 149 2.96 -3.74 -25.51
N TYR A 150 3.05 -4.35 -26.69
CA TYR A 150 3.45 -3.72 -27.93
C TYR A 150 2.18 -3.56 -28.76
N ILE A 151 1.90 -2.36 -29.23
CA ILE A 151 0.89 -2.10 -30.26
C ILE A 151 1.59 -1.87 -31.59
N SER A 152 0.88 -2.02 -32.71
CA SER A 152 1.46 -1.77 -34.03
C SER A 152 1.89 -0.32 -34.18
N ALA A 153 2.99 -0.06 -34.90
CA ALA A 153 3.48 1.31 -35.16
C ALA A 153 2.44 2.19 -35.89
N GLU A 154 1.47 1.57 -36.57
CA GLU A 154 0.41 2.25 -37.33
C GLU A 154 -0.87 2.46 -36.50
N GLU A 155 -0.98 1.88 -35.30
CA GLU A 155 -2.16 2.03 -34.44
C GLU A 155 -2.10 3.31 -33.61
N ARG A 156 -3.14 4.16 -33.71
CA ARG A 156 -3.31 5.32 -32.82
C ARG A 156 -3.79 4.85 -31.45
N HIS A 157 -3.04 5.24 -30.41
CA HIS A 157 -3.45 5.07 -29.03
C HIS A 157 -4.83 5.71 -28.80
N ARG A 158 -5.85 4.86 -28.61
CA ARG A 158 -7.10 5.22 -27.97
C ARG A 158 -7.18 4.39 -26.69
N GLY A 159 -7.20 5.08 -25.56
CA GLY A 159 -7.24 4.48 -24.23
C GLY A 159 -8.51 3.70 -23.95
#